data_AF-A0A9P1ISB8-F1
#
_entry.id   AF-A0A9P1ISB8-F1
#
_cell.length_a   1.000
_cell.length_b   1.000
_cell.length_c   1.000
_cell.angle_alpha   90.00
_cell.angle_beta   90.00
_cell.angle_gamma   90.00
#
_symmetry.space_group_name_H-M   'P 1'
#
loop_
_entity.id
_entity.type
_entity.pdbx_description
1 polymer ?
#
loop_
_entity_poly.entity_id
_entity_poly.type
_entity_poly.pdbx_seq_one_letter_code
_entity_poly.pdbx_strand_id
1 'polypeptide(L)'
;MSESRWLELTDLCGKIGFSTSIFSNSLLLFLICGPKTTNRQIGSYRNLLIFFSIFTVFYSCVEILLRPLIHIYDDTLFLIQRKRFESWGKLATRLVPTTYCGCYAMSFTIFALQFTHRFIATCKPHSLHYFDGKWFFVWIFAAFSIACSWAAAAFFLFPQTARTFESFKFVMNHNYGINESLADYVPYKYFYYDELAVKKPDIKNMLGVCQHLLVILFSYTILFYCGTRTYLELQKFRGISTKTRDLQLQLFRALVVQTTFPMIFMYFPTGFMFACPFFGLELGATTNYQTIVAQLYPGIDPLILIFLIDGYRNTIKNWIFCRRNASRENSSYHEKSRRISPSEATNF
;
A
#
# COMPACT_ATOMS: atom_id res chain seq x y z
N MET A 1 4.29 1.46 -27.21
CA MET A 1 3.98 2.78 -26.60
C MET A 1 5.26 3.58 -26.57
N SER A 2 5.25 4.88 -26.88
CA SER A 2 6.45 5.71 -26.69
C SER A 2 6.84 5.69 -25.21
N GLU A 3 8.11 5.56 -24.90
CA GLU A 3 8.60 5.40 -23.52
C GLU A 3 8.36 6.67 -22.68
N SER A 4 8.23 7.83 -23.33
CA SER A 4 7.74 9.08 -22.75
C SER A 4 6.35 8.99 -22.12
N ARG A 5 5.46 8.14 -22.66
CA ARG A 5 4.09 8.00 -22.14
C ARG A 5 4.06 7.36 -20.74
N TRP A 6 5.07 6.56 -20.39
CA TRP A 6 5.20 6.02 -19.03
C TRP A 6 5.44 7.11 -17.99
N LEU A 7 6.16 8.18 -18.35
CA LEU A 7 6.40 9.32 -17.46
C LEU A 7 5.10 10.06 -17.15
N GLU A 8 4.32 10.36 -18.19
CA GLU A 8 3.03 11.04 -18.04
C GLU A 8 2.06 10.21 -17.19
N LEU A 9 1.98 8.90 -17.47
CA LEU A 9 1.11 7.99 -16.73
C LEU A 9 1.52 7.85 -15.27
N THR A 10 2.81 7.64 -14.97
CA THR A 10 3.30 7.52 -13.58
C THR A 10 3.16 8.84 -12.80
N ASP A 11 3.28 10.00 -13.45
CA ASP A 11 3.04 11.29 -12.79
C ASP A 11 1.55 11.55 -12.53
N LEU A 12 0.68 11.20 -13.49
CA LEU A 12 -0.77 11.33 -13.32
C LEU A 12 -1.28 10.37 -12.25
N CYS A 13 -0.94 9.09 -12.34
CA CYS A 13 -1.32 8.07 -11.37
C CYS A 13 -0.74 8.35 -9.99
N GLY A 14 0.49 8.86 -9.89
CA GLY A 14 1.05 9.31 -8.61
C GLY A 14 0.22 10.39 -7.92
N LYS A 15 -0.24 11.41 -8.66
CA LYS A 15 -1.10 12.48 -8.13
C LYS A 15 -2.48 11.94 -7.73
N ILE A 16 -3.12 11.18 -8.61
CA ILE A 16 -4.44 10.58 -8.35
C ILE A 16 -4.37 9.64 -7.15
N GLY A 17 -3.37 8.77 -7.12
CA GLY A 17 -3.12 7.80 -6.06
C GLY A 17 -2.92 8.47 -4.71
N PHE A 18 -2.07 9.51 -4.65
CA PHE A 18 -1.85 10.30 -3.44
C PHE A 18 -3.14 10.97 -2.94
N SER A 19 -3.86 11.68 -3.81
CA SER A 19 -5.12 12.35 -3.44
C SER A 19 -6.18 11.35 -2.99
N THR A 20 -6.31 10.23 -3.69
CA THR A 20 -7.27 9.18 -3.35
C THR A 20 -6.90 8.54 -2.02
N SER A 21 -5.62 8.24 -1.78
CA SER A 21 -5.11 7.69 -0.52
C SER A 21 -5.42 8.57 0.68
N ILE A 22 -5.16 9.88 0.60
CA ILE A 22 -5.52 10.81 1.68
C ILE A 22 -7.03 10.78 1.91
N PHE A 23 -7.83 10.91 0.85
CA PHE A 23 -9.27 10.96 0.95
C PHE A 23 -9.87 9.68 1.55
N SER A 24 -9.53 8.52 0.98
CA SER A 24 -10.14 7.24 1.35
C SER A 24 -9.68 6.75 2.71
N ASN A 25 -8.40 6.91 3.07
CA ASN A 25 -7.93 6.57 4.42
C ASN A 25 -8.49 7.53 5.48
N SER A 26 -8.62 8.84 5.18
CA SER A 26 -9.27 9.78 6.11
C SER A 26 -10.74 9.43 6.34
N LEU A 27 -11.46 9.06 5.27
CA LEU A 27 -12.84 8.60 5.35
C LEU A 27 -12.94 7.29 6.16
N LEU A 28 -12.05 6.33 5.91
CA LEU A 28 -12.02 5.07 6.65
C LEU A 28 -11.73 5.31 8.14
N LEU A 29 -10.76 6.16 8.48
CA LEU A 29 -10.46 6.54 9.86
C LEU A 29 -11.66 7.22 10.54
N PHE A 30 -12.35 8.13 9.84
CA PHE A 30 -13.59 8.74 10.33
C PHE A 30 -14.66 7.68 10.64
N LEU A 31 -14.84 6.70 9.76
CA LEU A 31 -15.82 5.62 9.95
C LEU A 31 -15.44 4.67 11.08
N ILE A 32 -14.14 4.36 11.22
CA ILE A 32 -13.62 3.51 12.30
C ILE A 32 -13.76 4.20 13.67
N CYS A 33 -13.49 5.50 13.73
CA CYS A 33 -13.55 6.28 14.97
C CYS A 33 -14.94 6.84 15.28
N GLY A 34 -15.91 6.69 14.37
CA GLY A 34 -17.25 7.22 14.53
C GLY A 34 -18.05 6.58 15.68
N PRO A 35 -18.93 7.34 16.34
CA PRO A 35 -19.66 6.91 17.55
C PRO A 35 -20.59 5.70 17.33
N LYS A 36 -21.06 5.48 16.09
CA LYS A 36 -21.97 4.38 15.72
C LYS A 36 -21.26 3.04 15.43
N THR A 37 -19.94 3.06 15.27
CA THR A 37 -19.12 1.87 14.95
C THR A 37 -18.48 1.27 16.21
N THR A 38 -18.84 1.77 17.39
CA THR A 38 -18.34 1.34 18.71
C THR A 38 -18.92 -0.02 19.12
N ASN A 39 -18.77 -1.03 18.25
CA ASN A 39 -19.08 -2.40 18.59
C ASN A 39 -17.83 -3.02 19.22
N ARG A 40 -17.88 -3.27 20.53
CA ARG A 40 -16.76 -3.79 21.35
C ARG A 40 -16.14 -5.08 20.78
N GLN A 41 -16.88 -5.80 19.93
CA GLN A 41 -16.45 -7.03 19.23
C GLN A 41 -15.37 -6.83 18.14
N ILE A 42 -15.01 -5.59 17.76
CA ILE A 42 -13.98 -5.28 16.74
C ILE A 42 -12.71 -4.65 17.36
N GLY A 43 -12.63 -4.51 18.69
CA GLY A 43 -11.63 -3.68 19.39
C GLY A 43 -10.18 -3.79 18.89
N SER A 44 -9.58 -4.98 18.93
CA SER A 44 -8.19 -5.17 18.49
C SER A 44 -8.01 -5.07 16.97
N TYR A 45 -9.00 -5.47 16.18
CA TYR A 45 -8.95 -5.33 14.72
C TYR A 45 -9.00 -3.87 14.29
N ARG A 46 -9.75 -3.04 15.01
CA ARG A 46 -9.82 -1.59 14.78
C ARG A 46 -8.44 -0.95 14.88
N ASN A 47 -7.63 -1.34 15.87
CA ASN A 47 -6.27 -0.79 16.03
C ASN A 47 -5.38 -1.13 14.82
N LEU A 48 -5.49 -2.36 14.30
CA LEU A 48 -4.79 -2.77 13.08
C LEU A 48 -5.22 -1.95 11.85
N LEU A 49 -6.52 -1.72 11.68
CA LEU A 49 -7.02 -0.90 10.57
C LEU A 49 -6.56 0.55 10.67
N ILE A 50 -6.58 1.15 11.85
CA ILE A 50 -6.11 2.53 12.07
C ILE A 50 -4.62 2.62 11.72
N PHE A 51 -3.82 1.70 12.25
CA PHE A 51 -2.39 1.66 11.96
C PHE A 51 -2.13 1.52 10.46
N PHE A 52 -2.86 0.63 9.79
CA PHE A 52 -2.71 0.41 8.37
C PHE A 52 -3.07 1.66 7.55
N SER A 53 -4.17 2.35 7.89
CA SER A 53 -4.56 3.61 7.23
C SER A 53 -3.55 4.74 7.42
N ILE A 54 -2.91 4.82 8.59
CA ILE A 54 -1.83 5.80 8.82
C ILE A 54 -0.60 5.44 7.97
N PHE A 55 -0.24 4.15 7.95
CA PHE A 55 0.87 3.64 7.16
C PHE A 55 0.67 3.85 5.65
N THR A 56 -0.52 3.60 5.09
CA THR A 56 -0.80 3.77 3.66
C THR A 56 -0.71 5.23 3.22
N VAL A 57 -1.15 6.16 4.07
CA VAL A 57 -0.95 7.60 3.83
C VAL A 57 0.54 7.96 3.85
N PHE A 58 1.29 7.49 4.85
CA PHE A 58 2.74 7.67 4.91
C PHE A 58 3.44 7.12 3.66
N TYR A 59 3.07 5.91 3.24
CA TYR A 59 3.60 5.28 2.04
C TYR A 59 3.34 6.12 0.78
N SER A 60 2.12 6.68 0.66
CA SER A 60 1.76 7.56 -0.47
C SER A 60 2.58 8.87 -0.46
N CYS A 61 2.91 9.40 0.71
CA CYS A 61 3.82 10.55 0.85
C CYS A 61 5.24 10.21 0.37
N VAL A 62 5.75 9.02 0.71
CA VAL A 62 7.06 8.56 0.24
C VAL A 62 7.05 8.39 -1.29
N GLU A 63 5.97 7.87 -1.86
CA GLU A 63 5.82 7.70 -3.31
C GLU A 63 5.83 9.02 -4.08
N ILE A 64 5.04 10.00 -3.65
CA ILE A 64 4.99 11.31 -4.33
C ILE A 64 6.32 12.06 -4.20
N LEU A 65 7.07 11.82 -3.12
CA LEU A 65 8.41 12.36 -2.91
C LEU A 65 9.46 11.67 -3.81
N LEU A 66 9.37 10.35 -3.95
CA LEU A 66 10.30 9.54 -4.74
C LEU A 66 10.11 9.72 -6.25
N ARG A 67 8.86 9.88 -6.69
CA ARG A 67 8.47 9.83 -8.12
C ARG A 67 9.10 8.63 -8.85
N PRO A 68 8.83 7.40 -8.38
CA PRO A 68 9.55 6.21 -8.82
C PRO A 68 9.38 5.95 -10.32
N LEU A 69 10.36 5.26 -10.90
CA LEU A 69 10.23 4.46 -12.10
C LEU A 69 10.92 3.12 -11.85
N ILE A 70 10.45 2.07 -12.53
CA ILE A 70 11.14 0.78 -12.53
C ILE A 70 11.44 0.43 -13.98
N HIS A 71 12.71 0.11 -14.24
CA HIS A 71 13.20 -0.23 -15.57
C HIS A 71 14.15 -1.42 -15.47
N ILE A 72 14.03 -2.40 -16.37
CA ILE A 72 14.98 -3.52 -16.46
C ILE A 72 15.79 -3.35 -17.75
N TYR A 73 17.11 -3.26 -17.61
CA TYR A 73 18.04 -3.13 -18.72
C TYR A 73 19.28 -4.00 -18.44
N ASP A 74 19.70 -4.79 -19.43
CA ASP A 74 20.75 -5.80 -19.32
C ASP A 74 20.47 -6.75 -18.13
N ASP A 75 21.38 -6.82 -17.16
CA ASP A 75 21.27 -7.66 -15.96
C ASP A 75 20.88 -6.88 -14.70
N THR A 76 20.31 -5.70 -14.87
CA THR A 76 20.02 -4.78 -13.77
C THR A 76 18.56 -4.34 -13.76
N LEU A 77 17.89 -4.55 -12.63
CA LEU A 77 16.62 -3.90 -12.32
C LEU A 77 16.91 -2.57 -11.63
N PHE A 78 16.52 -1.47 -12.26
CA PHE A 78 16.67 -0.12 -11.73
C PHE A 78 15.40 0.32 -11.03
N LEU A 79 15.49 0.62 -9.73
CA LEU A 79 14.54 1.48 -9.06
C LEU A 79 15.04 2.92 -9.16
N ILE A 80 14.39 3.72 -9.98
CA ILE A 80 14.82 5.07 -10.31
C ILE A 80 14.01 6.08 -9.49
N GLN A 81 14.70 6.99 -8.83
CA GLN A 81 14.16 8.20 -8.23
C GLN A 81 14.21 9.35 -9.24
N ARG A 82 13.10 10.06 -9.44
CA ARG A 82 13.10 11.33 -10.19
C ARG A 82 13.12 12.50 -9.21
N LYS A 83 14.23 13.21 -9.15
CA LYS A 83 14.44 14.33 -8.24
C LYS A 83 13.64 15.54 -8.70
N ARG A 84 13.15 16.33 -7.74
CA ARG A 84 12.47 17.60 -8.02
C ARG A 84 13.44 18.78 -8.16
N PHE A 85 14.59 18.68 -7.51
CA PHE A 85 15.66 19.67 -7.54
C PHE A 85 17.00 18.96 -7.65
N GLU A 86 17.96 19.52 -8.38
CA GLU A 86 19.30 18.96 -8.54
C GLU A 86 20.10 18.95 -7.23
N SER A 87 19.80 19.90 -6.34
CA SER A 87 20.50 20.15 -5.07
C SER A 87 20.26 19.10 -3.97
N TRP A 88 19.54 18.02 -4.25
CA TRP A 88 19.34 16.95 -3.28
C TRP A 88 20.66 16.30 -2.89
N GLY A 89 20.97 16.29 -1.60
CA GLY A 89 22.17 15.64 -1.08
C GLY A 89 22.14 14.12 -1.27
N LYS A 90 23.31 13.51 -1.44
CA LYS A 90 23.50 12.06 -1.67
C LYS A 90 22.80 11.18 -0.63
N LEU A 91 22.75 11.63 0.63
CA LEU A 91 22.06 10.89 1.68
C LEU A 91 20.54 10.85 1.44
N ALA A 92 19.93 11.98 1.05
CA ALA A 92 18.50 12.04 0.78
C ALA A 92 18.12 11.19 -0.44
N THR A 93 18.95 11.21 -1.49
CA THR A 93 18.72 10.41 -2.71
C THR A 93 18.95 8.91 -2.49
N ARG A 94 19.65 8.53 -1.42
CA ARG A 94 19.72 7.14 -0.97
C ARG A 94 18.59 6.76 -0.01
N LEU A 95 18.23 7.63 0.92
CA LEU A 95 17.22 7.35 1.94
C LEU A 95 15.82 7.20 1.34
N VAL A 96 15.38 8.13 0.49
CA VAL A 96 14.00 8.09 -0.06
C VAL A 96 13.67 6.80 -0.81
N PRO A 97 14.47 6.30 -1.78
CA PRO A 97 14.17 5.02 -2.44
C PRO A 97 14.28 3.82 -1.50
N THR A 98 15.17 3.84 -0.51
CA THR A 98 15.29 2.72 0.44
C THR A 98 14.12 2.68 1.43
N THR A 99 13.62 3.85 1.86
CA THR A 99 12.37 3.96 2.63
C THR A 99 11.19 3.44 1.81
N TYR A 100 11.12 3.73 0.51
CA TYR A 100 10.10 3.17 -0.38
C TYR A 100 10.16 1.64 -0.44
N CYS A 101 11.35 1.04 -0.58
CA CYS A 101 11.52 -0.42 -0.48
C CYS A 101 11.06 -0.97 0.87
N GLY A 102 11.36 -0.28 1.97
CA GLY A 102 10.85 -0.62 3.30
C GLY A 102 9.32 -0.59 3.39
N CYS A 103 8.66 0.35 2.72
CA CYS A 103 7.19 0.41 2.67
C CYS A 103 6.58 -0.79 1.92
N TYR A 104 7.24 -1.32 0.88
CA TYR A 104 6.81 -2.58 0.25
C TYR A 104 6.83 -3.73 1.27
N ALA A 105 7.96 -3.91 1.97
CA ALA A 105 8.11 -4.93 3.00
C ALA A 105 7.07 -4.81 4.12
N MET A 106 6.80 -3.58 4.56
CA MET A 106 5.79 -3.29 5.55
C MET A 106 4.38 -3.69 5.07
N SER A 107 4.06 -3.43 3.79
CA SER A 107 2.76 -3.79 3.21
C SER A 107 2.54 -5.31 3.20
N PHE A 108 3.55 -6.10 2.81
CA PHE A 108 3.51 -7.57 2.91
C PHE A 108 3.26 -8.03 4.34
N THR A 109 4.01 -7.46 5.28
CA THR A 109 4.00 -7.88 6.68
C THR A 109 2.69 -7.52 7.36
N ILE A 110 2.11 -6.34 7.07
CA ILE A 110 0.80 -5.95 7.60
C ILE A 110 -0.29 -6.88 7.08
N PHE A 111 -0.29 -7.27 5.80
CA PHE A 111 -1.27 -8.24 5.31
C PHE A 111 -1.17 -9.58 6.05
N ALA A 112 0.06 -10.12 6.21
CA ALA A 112 0.28 -11.33 6.99
C ALA A 112 -0.24 -11.18 8.44
N LEU A 113 -0.01 -10.01 9.06
CA LEU A 113 -0.49 -9.69 10.41
C LEU A 113 -2.03 -9.61 10.48
N GLN A 114 -2.69 -9.03 9.48
CA GLN A 114 -4.15 -8.97 9.42
C GLN A 114 -4.77 -10.37 9.29
N PHE A 115 -4.19 -11.25 8.47
CA PHE A 115 -4.62 -12.65 8.41
C PHE A 115 -4.33 -13.42 9.70
N THR A 116 -3.20 -13.14 10.35
CA THR A 116 -2.85 -13.73 11.65
C THR A 116 -3.86 -13.33 12.72
N HIS A 117 -4.24 -12.05 12.77
CA HIS A 117 -5.31 -11.57 13.64
C HIS A 117 -6.63 -12.32 13.38
N ARG A 118 -7.03 -12.45 12.11
CA ARG A 118 -8.26 -13.16 11.73
C ARG A 118 -8.25 -14.63 12.12
N PHE A 119 -7.12 -15.29 11.90
CA PHE A 119 -6.91 -16.66 12.31
C PHE A 119 -7.06 -16.81 13.83
N ILE A 120 -6.43 -15.94 14.62
CA ILE A 120 -6.54 -15.99 16.08
C ILE A 120 -7.97 -15.68 16.54
N ALA A 121 -8.60 -14.63 16.01
CA ALA A 121 -9.97 -14.26 16.37
C ALA A 121 -10.99 -15.38 16.08
N THR A 122 -10.75 -16.20 15.06
CA THR A 122 -11.67 -17.26 14.62
C THR A 122 -11.32 -18.62 15.24
N CYS A 123 -10.05 -19.03 15.14
CA CYS A 123 -9.60 -20.39 15.47
C CYS A 123 -9.06 -20.50 16.90
N LYS A 124 -8.60 -19.40 17.51
CA LYS A 124 -7.97 -19.38 18.85
C LYS A 124 -8.37 -18.14 19.65
N PRO A 125 -9.68 -17.92 19.92
CA PRO A 125 -10.16 -16.67 20.52
C PRO A 125 -9.54 -16.34 21.88
N HIS A 126 -9.14 -17.35 22.67
CA HIS A 126 -8.43 -17.14 23.95
C HIS A 126 -7.06 -16.42 23.80
N SER A 127 -6.43 -16.52 22.63
CA SER A 127 -5.16 -15.88 22.32
C SER A 127 -5.32 -14.46 21.75
N LEU A 128 -6.55 -13.94 21.62
CA LEU A 128 -6.79 -12.62 21.02
C LEU A 128 -6.18 -11.47 21.84
N HIS A 129 -5.90 -11.68 23.12
CA HIS A 129 -5.24 -10.70 23.99
C HIS A 129 -3.83 -10.30 23.50
N TYR A 130 -3.18 -11.12 22.66
CA TYR A 130 -1.90 -10.76 22.02
C TYR A 130 -2.03 -9.67 20.94
N PHE A 131 -3.25 -9.28 20.58
CA PHE A 131 -3.52 -8.18 19.65
C PHE A 131 -4.06 -6.94 20.37
N ASP A 132 -3.96 -6.91 21.69
CA ASP A 132 -4.45 -5.80 22.52
C ASP A 132 -3.36 -5.26 23.45
N GLY A 133 -3.56 -4.01 23.90
CA GLY A 133 -2.64 -3.31 24.81
C GLY A 133 -1.18 -3.35 24.36
N LYS A 134 -0.28 -3.75 25.27
CA LYS A 134 1.17 -3.80 25.02
C LYS A 134 1.58 -4.77 23.91
N TRP A 135 0.85 -5.87 23.71
CA TRP A 135 1.20 -6.89 22.72
C TRP A 135 0.94 -6.42 21.30
N PHE A 136 -0.03 -5.54 21.10
CA PHE A 136 -0.22 -4.86 19.81
C PHE A 136 1.05 -4.15 19.35
N PHE A 137 1.70 -3.40 20.24
CA PHE A 137 2.95 -2.70 19.91
C PHE A 137 4.12 -3.64 19.61
N VAL A 138 4.14 -4.84 20.19
CA VAL A 138 5.13 -5.87 19.85
C VAL A 138 4.99 -6.29 18.38
N TRP A 139 3.76 -6.49 17.89
CA TRP A 139 3.51 -6.78 16.47
C TRP A 139 3.92 -5.63 15.55
N ILE A 140 3.61 -4.39 15.94
CA ILE A 140 4.02 -3.21 15.17
C ILE A 140 5.55 -3.10 15.10
N PHE A 141 6.23 -3.32 16.21
CA PHE A 141 7.68 -3.31 16.27
C PHE A 141 8.29 -4.43 15.42
N ALA A 142 7.74 -5.64 15.46
CA ALA A 142 8.18 -6.76 14.63
C ALA A 142 8.01 -6.45 13.13
N ALA A 143 6.84 -5.88 12.74
CA ALA A 143 6.59 -5.48 11.36
C ALA A 143 7.54 -4.38 10.89
N PHE A 144 7.76 -3.37 11.74
CA PHE A 144 8.73 -2.31 11.47
C PHE A 144 10.16 -2.85 11.36
N SER A 145 10.55 -3.81 12.20
CA SER A 145 11.88 -4.44 12.13
C SER A 145 12.10 -5.15 10.79
N ILE A 146 11.09 -5.86 10.28
CA ILE A 146 11.14 -6.49 8.96
C ILE A 146 11.27 -5.42 7.87
N ALA A 147 10.48 -4.35 7.94
CA ALA A 147 10.56 -3.25 6.99
C ALA A 147 11.94 -2.56 6.98
N CYS A 148 12.50 -2.30 8.16
CA CYS A 148 13.84 -1.76 8.33
C CYS A 148 14.92 -2.70 7.80
N SER A 149 14.77 -4.02 7.98
CA SER A 149 15.73 -5.00 7.43
C SER A 149 15.78 -4.94 5.90
N TRP A 150 14.62 -4.77 5.26
CA TRP A 150 14.52 -4.61 3.81
C TRP A 150 15.11 -3.27 3.35
N ALA A 151 14.76 -2.17 4.02
CA ALA A 151 15.31 -0.85 3.70
C ALA A 151 16.84 -0.83 3.89
N ALA A 152 17.37 -1.47 4.93
CA ALA A 152 18.81 -1.61 5.16
C ALA A 152 19.47 -2.45 4.07
N ALA A 153 18.87 -3.57 3.64
CA ALA A 153 19.36 -4.33 2.51
C ALA A 153 19.39 -3.46 1.23
N ALA A 154 18.29 -2.73 0.94
CA ALA A 154 18.23 -1.77 -0.17
C ALA A 154 19.35 -0.71 -0.09
N PHE A 155 19.68 -0.24 1.12
CA PHE A 155 20.69 0.78 1.35
C PHE A 155 22.12 0.26 1.21
N PHE A 156 22.44 -0.90 1.78
CA PHE A 156 23.82 -1.38 1.90
C PHE A 156 24.23 -2.40 0.82
N LEU A 157 23.29 -3.21 0.32
CA LEU A 157 23.58 -4.35 -0.55
C LEU A 157 23.55 -4.02 -2.05
N PHE A 158 23.01 -2.87 -2.43
CA PHE A 158 22.86 -2.45 -3.83
C PHE A 158 23.65 -1.17 -4.16
N PRO A 159 24.99 -1.19 -4.02
CA PRO A 159 25.82 -0.01 -4.26
C PRO A 159 25.78 0.38 -5.74
N GLN A 160 25.85 1.68 -6.01
CA GLN A 160 26.08 2.18 -7.37
C GLN A 160 27.54 1.94 -7.76
N THR A 161 27.74 1.58 -9.02
CA THR A 161 29.05 1.32 -9.63
C THR A 161 29.17 2.11 -10.94
N ALA A 162 30.39 2.25 -11.47
CA ALA A 162 30.60 2.93 -12.76
C ALA A 162 29.77 2.29 -13.88
N ARG A 163 29.74 0.95 -13.97
CA ARG A 163 28.93 0.21 -14.96
C ARG A 163 27.43 0.52 -14.83
N THR A 164 26.89 0.45 -13.62
CA THR A 164 25.45 0.72 -13.41
C THR A 164 25.12 2.18 -13.67
N PHE A 165 26.07 3.11 -13.47
CA PHE A 165 25.88 4.52 -13.76
C PHE A 165 25.84 4.79 -15.27
N GLU A 166 26.72 4.18 -16.06
CA GLU A 166 26.68 4.26 -17.53
C GLU A 166 25.38 3.68 -18.08
N SER A 167 24.97 2.51 -17.57
CA SER A 167 23.70 1.88 -17.97
C SER A 167 22.49 2.74 -17.60
N PHE A 168 22.51 3.32 -16.40
CA PHE A 168 21.48 4.27 -15.95
C PHE A 168 21.43 5.51 -16.85
N LYS A 169 22.57 6.12 -17.18
CA LYS A 169 22.64 7.28 -18.07
C LYS A 169 22.08 6.96 -19.46
N PHE A 170 22.42 5.78 -20.00
CA PHE A 170 21.86 5.29 -21.26
C PHE A 170 20.33 5.22 -21.17
N VAL A 171 19.78 4.55 -20.16
CA VAL A 171 18.33 4.39 -19.94
C VAL A 171 17.62 5.74 -19.75
N MET A 172 18.18 6.65 -18.95
CA MET A 172 17.56 7.96 -18.70
C MET A 172 17.50 8.83 -19.96
N ASN A 173 18.56 8.82 -20.76
CA ASN A 173 18.63 9.62 -21.98
C ASN A 173 17.79 9.01 -23.11
N HIS A 174 17.98 7.73 -23.43
CA HIS A 174 17.35 7.10 -24.59
C HIS A 174 15.86 6.82 -24.38
N ASN A 175 15.46 6.37 -23.19
CA ASN A 175 14.09 5.94 -22.94
C ASN A 175 13.21 7.03 -22.35
N TYR A 176 13.79 7.91 -21.52
CA TYR A 176 13.02 8.90 -20.76
C TYR A 176 13.29 10.35 -21.15
N GLY A 177 14.38 10.64 -21.87
CA GLY A 177 14.77 12.02 -22.20
C GLY A 177 15.03 12.89 -20.96
N ILE A 178 15.47 12.28 -19.85
CA ILE A 178 15.73 12.97 -18.58
C ILE A 178 17.24 13.02 -18.36
N ASN A 179 17.74 14.19 -17.95
CA ASN A 179 19.14 14.37 -17.58
C ASN A 179 19.48 13.56 -16.31
N GLU A 180 20.63 12.90 -16.28
CA GLU A 180 21.12 12.16 -15.12
C GLU A 180 21.22 13.02 -13.86
N SER A 181 21.41 14.35 -13.97
CA SER A 181 21.43 15.29 -12.84
C SER A 181 20.10 15.35 -12.09
N LEU A 182 18.99 15.01 -12.74
CA LEU A 182 17.62 15.08 -12.22
C LEU A 182 17.07 13.72 -11.78
N ALA A 183 17.88 12.68 -11.78
CA ALA A 183 17.49 11.36 -11.31
C ALA A 183 18.58 10.72 -10.44
N ASP A 184 18.19 9.70 -9.68
CA ASP A 184 19.10 8.83 -8.95
C ASP A 184 18.51 7.41 -8.94
N TYR A 185 19.24 6.39 -8.49
CA TYR A 185 18.77 5.00 -8.61
C TYR A 185 19.31 4.03 -7.56
N VAL A 186 18.57 2.94 -7.34
CA VAL A 186 19.03 1.74 -6.63
C VAL A 186 19.15 0.61 -7.66
N PRO A 187 20.37 0.15 -7.99
CA PRO A 187 20.58 -0.90 -8.96
C PRO A 187 20.53 -2.29 -8.33
N TYR A 188 19.59 -3.12 -8.75
CA TYR A 188 19.57 -4.55 -8.47
C TYR A 188 20.34 -5.26 -9.59
N LYS A 189 21.67 -5.27 -9.49
CA LYS A 189 22.59 -5.79 -10.52
C LYS A 189 22.96 -7.24 -10.23
N TYR A 190 22.67 -8.15 -11.15
CA TYR A 190 22.81 -9.60 -10.90
C TYR A 190 24.18 -10.16 -11.25
N PHE A 191 24.83 -9.61 -12.27
CA PHE A 191 26.13 -10.09 -12.73
C PHE A 191 27.11 -8.94 -12.91
N TYR A 192 28.39 -9.28 -12.97
CA TYR A 192 29.46 -8.39 -13.39
C TYR A 192 30.45 -9.17 -14.26
N TYR A 193 31.26 -8.45 -15.02
CA TYR A 193 32.36 -9.03 -15.78
C TYR A 193 33.66 -8.76 -15.03
N ASP A 194 34.49 -9.79 -14.86
CA ASP A 194 35.82 -9.62 -14.28
C ASP A 194 36.84 -9.13 -15.33
N GLU A 195 38.10 -8.98 -14.92
CA GLU A 195 39.19 -8.53 -15.79
C GLU A 195 39.43 -9.45 -17.00
N LEU A 196 38.98 -10.70 -16.93
CA LEU A 196 39.06 -11.69 -18.01
C LEU A 196 37.79 -11.73 -18.88
N ALA A 197 36.90 -10.75 -18.71
CA ALA A 197 35.59 -10.68 -19.37
C ALA A 197 34.68 -11.89 -19.08
N VAL A 198 34.88 -12.58 -17.95
CA VAL A 198 34.04 -13.69 -17.52
C VAL A 198 32.88 -13.15 -16.68
N LYS A 199 31.65 -13.50 -17.09
CA LYS A 199 30.41 -13.16 -16.36
C LYS A 199 30.37 -13.91 -15.02
N LYS A 200 30.34 -13.17 -13.92
CA LYS A 200 30.27 -13.69 -12.54
C LYS A 200 29.05 -13.12 -11.80
N PRO A 201 28.44 -13.89 -10.88
CA PRO A 201 27.34 -13.41 -10.06
C PRO A 201 27.79 -12.34 -9.06
N ASP A 202 27.03 -11.25 -8.94
CA ASP A 202 27.25 -10.23 -7.90
C ASP A 202 26.64 -10.72 -6.59
N ILE A 203 27.46 -11.44 -5.80
CA ILE A 203 27.03 -12.09 -4.55
C ILE A 203 26.38 -11.12 -3.57
N LYS A 204 26.85 -9.87 -3.51
CA LYS A 204 26.32 -8.85 -2.60
C LYS A 204 24.89 -8.46 -2.97
N ASN A 205 24.64 -8.19 -4.24
CA ASN A 205 23.30 -7.89 -4.75
C ASN A 205 22.39 -9.12 -4.64
N MET A 206 22.90 -10.31 -4.96
CA MET A 206 22.15 -11.57 -4.84
C MET A 206 21.70 -11.86 -3.41
N LEU A 207 22.53 -11.55 -2.41
CA LEU A 207 22.13 -11.66 -1.00
C LEU A 207 20.95 -10.74 -0.67
N GLY A 208 20.97 -9.50 -1.17
CA GLY A 208 19.87 -8.56 -0.98
C GLY A 208 18.58 -9.01 -1.65
N VAL A 209 18.66 -9.48 -2.89
CA VAL A 209 17.51 -10.05 -3.62
C VAL A 209 16.95 -11.26 -2.89
N CYS A 210 17.81 -12.18 -2.46
CA CYS A 210 17.42 -13.35 -1.70
C CYS A 210 16.69 -12.96 -0.41
N GLN A 211 17.20 -11.97 0.33
CA GLN A 211 16.54 -11.45 1.52
C GLN A 211 15.14 -10.88 1.22
N HIS A 212 14.98 -10.11 0.14
CA HIS A 212 13.69 -9.58 -0.29
C HIS A 212 12.70 -10.71 -0.63
N LEU A 213 13.15 -11.71 -1.41
CA LEU A 213 12.34 -12.87 -1.79
C LEU A 213 11.93 -13.71 -0.58
N LEU A 214 12.81 -13.89 0.41
CA LEU A 214 12.48 -14.59 1.65
C LEU A 214 11.40 -13.86 2.44
N VAL A 215 11.48 -12.53 2.59
CA VAL A 215 10.44 -11.76 3.29
C VAL A 215 9.08 -11.88 2.58
N ILE A 216 9.07 -11.82 1.24
CA ILE A 216 7.87 -12.07 0.44
C ILE A 216 7.33 -13.47 0.70
N LEU A 217 8.17 -14.50 0.60
CA LEU A 217 7.80 -15.91 0.76
C LEU A 217 7.24 -16.19 2.15
N PHE A 218 7.89 -15.73 3.21
CA PHE A 218 7.43 -15.92 4.58
C PHE A 218 6.10 -15.23 4.84
N SER A 219 5.95 -13.98 4.38
CA SER A 219 4.70 -13.22 4.53
C SER A 219 3.55 -13.92 3.82
N TYR A 220 3.76 -14.44 2.61
CA TYR A 220 2.74 -15.21 1.90
C TYR A 220 2.43 -16.55 2.53
N THR A 221 3.44 -17.26 3.02
CA THR A 221 3.23 -18.55 3.69
C THR A 221 2.32 -18.36 4.91
N ILE A 222 2.58 -17.34 5.73
CA ILE A 222 1.74 -16.99 6.88
C ILE A 222 0.33 -16.62 6.41
N LEU A 223 0.23 -15.74 5.41
CA LEU A 223 -1.03 -15.28 4.84
C LEU A 223 -1.92 -16.44 4.36
N PHE A 224 -1.39 -17.32 3.52
CA PHE A 224 -2.13 -18.44 2.96
C PHE A 224 -2.49 -19.47 4.04
N TYR A 225 -1.56 -19.76 4.94
CA TYR A 225 -1.84 -20.66 6.07
C TYR A 225 -2.97 -20.12 6.95
N CYS A 226 -2.85 -18.88 7.43
CA CYS A 226 -3.86 -18.25 8.28
C CYS A 226 -5.19 -18.08 7.55
N GLY A 227 -5.18 -17.66 6.28
CA GLY A 227 -6.38 -17.51 5.47
C GLY A 227 -7.12 -18.82 5.26
N THR A 228 -6.41 -19.89 4.89
CA THR A 228 -7.00 -21.21 4.67
C THR A 228 -7.58 -21.78 5.95
N ARG A 229 -6.84 -21.71 7.07
CA ARG A 229 -7.33 -22.18 8.37
C ARG A 229 -8.55 -21.41 8.84
N THR A 230 -8.56 -20.08 8.68
CA THR A 230 -9.72 -19.24 9.00
C THR A 230 -10.94 -19.64 8.19
N TYR A 231 -10.77 -19.84 6.88
CA TYR A 231 -11.86 -20.26 5.99
C TYR A 231 -12.47 -21.60 6.40
N LEU A 232 -11.62 -22.62 6.60
CA LEU A 232 -12.06 -23.95 7.00
C LEU A 232 -12.80 -23.94 8.35
N GLU A 233 -12.34 -23.11 9.28
CA GLU A 233 -12.95 -23.01 10.59
C GLU A 233 -14.31 -22.31 10.53
N LEU A 234 -14.43 -21.21 9.77
CA LEU A 234 -15.71 -20.53 9.54
C LEU A 234 -16.78 -21.43 8.90
N GLN A 235 -16.39 -22.44 8.12
CA GLN A 235 -17.34 -23.41 7.56
C GLN A 235 -17.89 -24.40 8.60
N LYS A 236 -17.12 -24.70 9.66
CA LYS A 236 -17.51 -25.66 10.71
C LYS A 236 -18.42 -25.05 11.77
N PHE A 237 -18.29 -23.74 12.01
CA PHE A 237 -19.00 -23.04 13.09
C PHE A 237 -20.50 -22.86 12.80
N ARG A 238 -21.32 -23.85 13.18
CA ARG A 238 -22.81 -23.78 13.20
C ARG A 238 -23.41 -23.25 14.52
N GLY A 239 -22.61 -23.06 15.58
CA GLY A 239 -23.09 -22.80 16.96
C GLY A 239 -22.90 -21.38 17.54
N ILE A 240 -22.32 -20.42 16.81
CA ILE A 240 -22.22 -19.01 17.25
C ILE A 240 -23.52 -18.28 16.86
N SER A 241 -23.88 -17.22 17.59
CA SER A 241 -25.01 -16.36 17.18
C SER A 241 -24.83 -15.92 15.72
N THR A 242 -25.91 -16.02 14.95
CA THR A 242 -25.92 -15.71 13.50
C THR A 242 -25.26 -14.35 13.21
N LYS A 243 -25.57 -13.35 14.03
CA LYS A 243 -25.03 -11.99 13.93
C LYS A 243 -23.50 -11.90 14.05
N THR A 244 -22.88 -12.58 15.02
CA THR A 244 -21.41 -12.53 15.19
C THR A 244 -20.70 -13.27 14.06
N ARG A 245 -21.26 -14.42 13.63
CA ARG A 245 -20.73 -15.19 12.52
C ARG A 245 -20.76 -14.39 11.22
N ASP A 246 -21.89 -13.75 10.92
CA ASP A 246 -22.07 -12.98 9.68
C ASP A 246 -21.10 -11.79 9.63
N LEU A 247 -20.85 -11.13 10.76
CA LEU A 247 -19.83 -10.08 10.87
C LEU A 247 -18.40 -10.59 10.61
N GLN A 248 -18.01 -11.73 11.20
CA GLN A 248 -16.69 -12.31 10.98
C GLN A 248 -16.50 -12.75 9.53
N LEU A 249 -17.52 -13.36 8.91
CA LEU A 249 -17.51 -13.72 7.50
C LEU A 249 -17.37 -12.50 6.59
N GLN A 250 -18.10 -11.43 6.88
CA GLN A 250 -18.01 -10.19 6.12
C GLN A 250 -16.60 -9.59 6.19
N LEU A 251 -16.03 -9.49 7.39
CA LEU A 251 -14.69 -8.96 7.59
C LEU A 251 -13.62 -9.83 6.93
N PHE A 252 -13.77 -11.17 6.99
CA PHE A 252 -12.87 -12.10 6.33
C PHE A 252 -12.96 -11.97 4.79
N ARG A 253 -14.16 -11.92 4.23
CA ARG A 253 -14.36 -11.71 2.78
C ARG A 253 -13.76 -10.38 2.32
N ALA A 254 -13.98 -9.32 3.09
CA ALA A 254 -13.37 -8.01 2.81
C ALA A 254 -11.85 -8.11 2.77
N LEU A 255 -11.23 -8.75 3.78
CA LEU A 255 -9.79 -8.94 3.83
C LEU A 255 -9.26 -9.78 2.65
N VAL A 256 -9.96 -10.85 2.26
CA VAL A 256 -9.58 -11.68 1.11
C VAL A 256 -9.58 -10.84 -0.17
N VAL A 257 -10.67 -10.13 -0.47
CA VAL A 257 -10.77 -9.30 -1.68
C VAL A 257 -9.71 -8.19 -1.69
N GLN A 258 -9.54 -7.52 -0.55
CA GLN A 258 -8.54 -6.48 -0.34
C GLN A 258 -7.12 -6.97 -0.63
N THR A 259 -6.81 -8.21 -0.25
CA THR A 259 -5.48 -8.80 -0.42
C THR A 259 -5.27 -9.37 -1.82
N THR A 260 -6.32 -9.92 -2.44
CA THR A 260 -6.23 -10.50 -3.79
C THR A 260 -5.82 -9.46 -4.83
N PHE A 261 -6.33 -8.23 -4.73
CA PHE A 261 -5.99 -7.15 -5.66
C PHE A 261 -4.47 -6.85 -5.72
N PRO A 262 -3.80 -6.43 -4.63
CA PRO A 262 -2.36 -6.18 -4.66
C PRO A 262 -1.56 -7.47 -4.88
N MET A 263 -2.05 -8.64 -4.47
CA MET A 263 -1.38 -9.92 -4.76
C MET A 263 -1.22 -10.16 -6.27
N ILE A 264 -2.29 -10.00 -7.04
CA ILE A 264 -2.30 -10.26 -8.49
C ILE A 264 -1.58 -9.14 -9.25
N PHE A 265 -1.84 -7.87 -8.91
CA PHE A 265 -1.41 -6.75 -9.75
C PHE A 265 -0.10 -6.09 -9.30
N MET A 266 0.31 -6.27 -8.05
CA MET A 266 1.47 -5.59 -7.49
C MET A 266 2.56 -6.58 -7.07
N TYR A 267 2.21 -7.61 -6.31
CA TYR A 267 3.20 -8.39 -5.60
C TYR A 267 3.75 -9.61 -6.34
N PHE A 268 2.86 -10.47 -6.87
CA PHE A 268 3.30 -11.57 -7.73
C PHE A 268 4.12 -11.05 -8.92
N PRO A 269 3.69 -9.98 -9.60
CA PRO A 269 4.48 -9.41 -10.68
C PRO A 269 5.82 -8.78 -10.21
N THR A 270 5.89 -8.19 -9.02
CA THR A 270 7.17 -7.73 -8.43
C THR A 270 8.14 -8.89 -8.20
N GLY A 271 7.67 -10.03 -7.67
CA GLY A 271 8.49 -11.22 -7.48
C GLY A 271 9.05 -11.74 -8.82
N PHE A 272 8.21 -11.76 -9.86
CA PHE A 272 8.63 -12.09 -11.22
C PHE A 272 9.67 -11.10 -11.77
N MET A 273 9.49 -9.80 -11.53
CA MET A 273 10.45 -8.77 -11.96
C MET A 273 11.82 -8.93 -11.30
N PHE A 274 11.90 -9.35 -10.04
CA PHE A 274 13.19 -9.71 -9.44
C PHE A 274 13.83 -10.91 -10.13
N ALA A 275 13.05 -11.88 -10.61
CA ALA A 275 13.61 -13.02 -11.34
C ALA A 275 14.11 -12.66 -12.76
N CYS A 276 13.53 -11.65 -13.40
CA CYS A 276 13.78 -11.32 -14.82
C CYS A 276 15.26 -11.11 -15.19
N PRO A 277 16.05 -10.26 -14.48
CA PRO A 277 17.46 -10.06 -14.84
C PRO A 277 18.32 -11.32 -14.70
N PHE A 278 17.95 -12.23 -13.81
CA PHE A 278 18.65 -13.52 -13.66
C PHE A 278 18.50 -14.40 -14.91
N PHE A 279 17.33 -14.36 -15.55
CA PHE A 279 17.03 -15.09 -16.79
C PHE A 279 17.38 -14.32 -18.06
N GLY A 280 17.93 -13.10 -17.96
CA GLY A 280 18.22 -12.24 -19.10
C GLY A 280 16.97 -11.69 -19.80
N LEU A 281 15.87 -11.52 -19.05
CA LEU A 281 14.63 -10.93 -19.58
C LEU A 281 14.64 -9.41 -19.41
N GLU A 282 14.83 -8.70 -20.52
CA GLU A 282 14.83 -7.24 -20.57
C GLU A 282 13.42 -6.69 -20.82
N LEU A 283 12.68 -6.41 -19.74
CA LEU A 283 11.33 -5.85 -19.83
C LEU A 283 11.31 -4.34 -20.13
N GLY A 284 12.46 -3.67 -20.04
CA GLY A 284 12.60 -2.24 -20.37
C GLY A 284 11.66 -1.36 -19.54
N ALA A 285 11.05 -0.35 -20.19
CA ALA A 285 10.14 0.59 -19.55
C ALA A 285 8.76 -0.01 -19.21
N THR A 286 8.42 -1.23 -19.69
CA THR A 286 7.10 -1.83 -19.42
C THR A 286 6.89 -2.07 -17.94
N THR A 287 7.97 -2.32 -17.18
CA THR A 287 7.93 -2.51 -15.73
C THR A 287 7.41 -1.31 -14.95
N ASN A 288 7.27 -0.13 -15.57
CA ASN A 288 6.62 1.03 -14.96
C ASN A 288 5.12 0.80 -14.66
N TYR A 289 4.46 -0.21 -15.23
CA TYR A 289 3.11 -0.57 -14.78
C TYR A 289 3.09 -0.87 -13.27
N GLN A 290 4.17 -1.46 -12.75
CA GLN A 290 4.28 -1.80 -11.33
C GLN A 290 4.27 -0.54 -10.47
N THR A 291 4.96 0.51 -10.93
CA THR A 291 4.90 1.84 -10.31
C THR A 291 3.47 2.38 -10.30
N ILE A 292 2.74 2.29 -11.41
CA ILE A 292 1.36 2.78 -11.50
C ILE A 292 0.45 2.06 -10.50
N VAL A 293 0.51 0.72 -10.45
CA VAL A 293 -0.32 -0.06 -9.54
C VAL A 293 0.02 0.26 -8.08
N ALA A 294 1.32 0.37 -7.77
CA ALA A 294 1.79 0.71 -6.43
C ALA A 294 1.31 2.07 -5.95
N GLN A 295 1.28 3.08 -6.84
CA GLN A 295 0.80 4.42 -6.54
C GLN A 295 -0.71 4.49 -6.28
N LEU A 296 -1.50 3.69 -7.00
CA LEU A 296 -2.97 3.70 -6.89
C LEU A 296 -3.48 2.86 -5.73
N TYR A 297 -2.76 1.78 -5.40
CA TYR A 297 -3.15 0.79 -4.39
C TYR A 297 -3.49 1.40 -3.01
N PRO A 298 -2.68 2.31 -2.41
CA PRO A 298 -2.97 2.90 -1.10
C PRO A 298 -4.31 3.62 -1.01
N GLY A 299 -4.82 4.12 -2.15
CA GLY A 299 -6.14 4.73 -2.26
C GLY A 299 -7.27 3.73 -2.49
N ILE A 300 -7.02 2.69 -3.29
CA ILE A 300 -8.00 1.65 -3.63
C ILE A 300 -8.31 0.75 -2.43
N ASP A 301 -7.29 0.38 -1.67
CA ASP A 301 -7.37 -0.54 -0.53
C ASP A 301 -8.44 -0.17 0.51
N PRO A 302 -8.43 1.04 1.12
CA PRO A 302 -9.47 1.44 2.07
C PRO A 302 -10.86 1.58 1.42
N LEU A 303 -10.94 1.89 0.12
CA LEU A 303 -12.22 1.94 -0.60
C LEU A 303 -12.85 0.55 -0.68
N ILE A 304 -12.07 -0.49 -1.00
CA ILE A 304 -12.54 -1.89 -0.99
C ILE A 304 -13.16 -2.21 0.37
N LEU A 305 -12.48 -1.83 1.46
CA LEU A 305 -12.97 -2.05 2.82
C LEU A 305 -14.30 -1.34 3.10
N ILE A 306 -14.39 -0.06 2.74
CA ILE A 306 -15.61 0.77 2.89
C ILE A 306 -16.78 0.17 2.11
N PHE A 307 -16.54 -0.31 0.88
CA PHE A 307 -17.59 -0.85 0.03
C PHE A 307 -18.03 -2.27 0.40
N LEU A 308 -17.20 -3.07 1.06
CA LEU A 308 -17.55 -4.44 1.43
C LEU A 308 -18.14 -4.59 2.83
N ILE A 309 -17.88 -3.64 3.74
CA ILE A 309 -18.39 -3.70 5.12
C ILE A 309 -19.70 -2.90 5.23
N ASP A 310 -20.80 -3.60 5.54
CA ASP A 310 -22.16 -3.04 5.63
C ASP A 310 -22.26 -1.91 6.65
N GLY A 311 -21.59 -2.07 7.80
CA GLY A 311 -21.55 -1.03 8.83
C GLY A 311 -21.02 0.31 8.30
N TYR A 312 -19.99 0.27 7.44
CA TYR A 312 -19.41 1.46 6.82
C TYR A 312 -20.34 2.05 5.77
N ARG A 313 -20.85 1.23 4.84
CA ARG A 313 -21.79 1.66 3.81
C ARG A 313 -23.04 2.31 4.40
N ASN A 314 -23.65 1.67 5.40
CA ASN A 314 -24.87 2.17 6.02
C ASN A 314 -24.61 3.47 6.80
N THR A 315 -23.45 3.61 7.43
CA THR A 315 -23.05 4.85 8.10
C THR A 315 -22.91 6.00 7.10
N ILE A 316 -22.27 5.77 5.94
CA ILE A 316 -22.16 6.77 4.87
C ILE A 316 -23.56 7.14 4.34
N LYS A 317 -24.40 6.14 4.00
CA LYS A 317 -25.76 6.37 3.52
C LYS A 317 -26.55 7.23 4.51
N ASN A 318 -26.55 6.85 5.79
CA ASN A 318 -27.26 7.60 6.82
C ASN A 318 -26.74 9.03 6.96
N TRP A 319 -25.42 9.24 6.89
CA TRP A 319 -24.87 10.60 6.94
C TRP A 319 -25.32 11.45 5.74
N ILE A 320 -25.30 10.89 4.52
CA ILE A 320 -25.77 11.59 3.31
C ILE A 320 -27.28 11.86 3.37
N PHE A 321 -28.09 10.87 3.75
CA PHE A 321 -29.55 10.98 3.76
C PHE A 321 -30.10 11.79 4.95
N CYS A 322 -29.55 11.65 6.17
CA CYS A 322 -29.98 12.48 7.31
C CYS A 322 -29.59 13.94 7.11
N ARG A 323 -28.44 14.24 6.48
CA ARG A 323 -28.08 15.62 6.13
C ARG A 323 -29.01 16.19 5.06
N ARG A 324 -29.55 15.35 4.16
CA ARG A 324 -30.56 15.73 3.16
C ARG A 324 -31.96 15.95 3.75
N ASN A 325 -32.33 15.22 4.81
CA ASN A 325 -33.60 15.43 5.50
C ASN A 325 -33.54 16.65 6.43
N ALA A 326 -32.44 16.84 7.17
CA ALA A 326 -32.23 18.03 8.00
C ALA A 326 -32.14 19.32 7.17
N SER A 327 -31.53 19.29 5.98
CA SER A 327 -31.51 20.44 5.07
C SER A 327 -32.88 20.74 4.43
N ARG A 328 -33.68 19.70 4.13
CA ARG A 328 -35.07 19.85 3.66
C ARG A 328 -35.99 20.41 4.74
N GLU A 329 -35.88 19.93 5.98
CA GLU A 329 -36.64 20.46 7.11
C GLU A 329 -36.28 21.93 7.35
N ASN A 330 -34.99 22.29 7.44
CA ASN A 330 -34.57 23.68 7.63
C ASN A 330 -34.99 24.60 6.46
N SER A 331 -34.97 24.12 5.21
CA SER A 331 -35.51 24.87 4.06
C SER A 331 -37.01 25.08 4.16
N SER A 332 -37.77 24.05 4.59
CA SER A 332 -39.22 24.14 4.77
C SER A 332 -39.60 25.08 5.92
N TYR A 333 -38.84 25.10 7.03
CA TYR A 333 -39.03 26.04 8.14
C TYR A 333 -38.74 27.48 7.71
N HIS A 334 -37.67 27.73 6.96
CA HIS A 334 -37.37 29.06 6.42
C HIS A 334 -38.43 29.54 5.41
N GLU A 335 -38.96 28.65 4.57
CA GLU A 335 -40.02 28.99 3.63
C GLU A 335 -41.36 29.27 4.33
N LYS A 336 -41.69 28.50 5.38
CA LYS A 336 -42.87 28.76 6.23
C LYS A 336 -42.74 30.09 6.98
N SER A 337 -41.55 30.40 7.51
CA SER A 337 -41.25 31.67 8.18
C SER A 337 -41.38 32.89 7.23
N ARG A 338 -40.96 32.78 5.96
CA ARG A 338 -41.15 33.85 4.96
C ARG A 338 -42.60 34.05 4.54
N ARG A 339 -43.41 32.99 4.50
CA ARG A 339 -44.84 33.10 4.16
C ARG A 339 -45.68 33.72 5.28
N ILE A 340 -45.21 33.66 6.53
CA ILE A 340 -45.88 34.28 7.69
C ILE A 340 -45.54 35.78 7.79
N SER A 341 -44.53 36.29 7.08
CA SER A 341 -44.08 37.69 7.14
C SER A 341 -44.46 38.58 5.93
N PRO A 342 -45.68 38.47 5.36
CA PRO A 342 -46.30 39.68 4.82
C PRO A 342 -47.82 39.70 5.06
N SER A 343 -48.26 40.04 6.28
CA SER A 343 -49.65 40.49 6.51
C SER A 343 -49.81 41.55 7.61
N GLU A 344 -48.72 42.14 8.11
CA GLU A 344 -48.77 43.23 9.09
C GLU A 344 -47.93 44.41 8.60
N ALA A 345 -48.40 45.05 7.52
CA ALA A 345 -47.86 46.33 7.07
C ALA A 345 -48.94 47.15 6.35
N THR A 346 -50.09 47.36 6.99
CA THR A 346 -50.98 48.50 6.74
C THR A 346 -52.05 48.52 7.84
N ASN A 347 -51.79 49.30 8.88
CA ASN A 347 -52.74 50.11 9.66
C ASN A 347 -52.08 50.42 11.01
N PHE A 348 -51.34 51.53 11.06
CA PHE A 348 -51.50 52.62 12.02
C PHE A 348 -50.62 53.79 11.62
#